data_AF-A0A928PIU2-F1
#
_entry.id   AF-A0A928PIU2-F1
#
_cell.length_a   1.000
_cell.length_b   1.000
_cell.length_c   1.000
_cell.angle_alpha   90.00
_cell.angle_beta   90.00
_cell.angle_gamma   90.00
#
_symmetry.space_group_name_H-M   'P 1'
#
loop_
_entity.id
_entity.type
_entity.pdbx_description
1 polymer ?
#
loop_
_entity_poly.entity_id
_entity_poly.type
_entity_poly.pdbx_seq_one_letter_code
_entity_poly.pdbx_strand_id
1 'polypeptide(L)'
;MALAQYIAGMGFSNVGLGIAHSMAHTLGAVYDTPHGVACAMMLPNVMEFNADTTGDKFANIARAMGVEGVDDMSVEEYRKAAVDAVRKLSVDVGIPTVLEALKEEDLDFLAESAAADACTPGNPKEASLEDYKTLFRKLMK
;
A
#
# COMPACT_ATOMS: atom_id res chain seq x y z
N MET A 1 -11.81 6.07 15.72
CA MET A 1 -10.57 6.50 15.05
C MET A 1 -9.42 6.81 16.02
N ALA A 2 -9.58 7.68 17.03
CA ALA A 2 -8.48 8.10 17.91
C ALA A 2 -7.69 6.94 18.58
N LEU A 3 -8.38 5.93 19.12
CA LEU A 3 -7.69 4.78 19.73
C LEU A 3 -7.02 3.86 18.69
N ALA A 4 -7.68 3.62 17.56
CA ALA A 4 -7.19 2.72 16.52
C ALA A 4 -5.85 3.18 15.94
N GLN A 5 -5.72 4.47 15.60
CA GLN A 5 -4.47 5.02 15.06
C GLN A 5 -3.32 4.97 16.08
N TYR A 6 -3.61 5.13 17.37
CA TYR A 6 -2.60 5.04 18.43
C TYR A 6 -2.07 3.61 18.56
N ILE A 7 -2.97 2.62 18.55
CA ILE A 7 -2.60 1.20 18.60
C ILE A 7 -1.77 0.80 17.37
N ALA A 8 -2.11 1.30 16.17
CA ALA A 8 -1.30 1.07 14.98
C ALA A 8 0.14 1.58 15.17
N GLY A 9 0.29 2.78 15.73
CA GLY A 9 1.58 3.38 16.09
C GLY A 9 2.43 2.53 17.03
N MET A 10 1.81 1.95 18.07
CA MET A 10 2.51 1.03 18.98
C MET A 10 3.09 -0.18 18.25
N GLY A 11 2.41 -0.68 17.21
CA GLY A 11 2.89 -1.78 16.39
C GLY A 11 4.04 -1.36 15.48
N PHE A 12 3.75 -0.51 14.47
CA PHE A 12 4.72 -0.24 13.41
C PHE A 12 5.98 0.46 13.91
N SER A 13 5.90 1.22 15.01
CA SER A 13 7.08 1.89 15.58
C SER A 13 8.17 0.92 16.06
N ASN A 14 7.84 -0.36 16.27
CA ASN A 14 8.77 -1.36 16.79
C ASN A 14 9.23 -2.38 15.75
N VAL A 15 8.60 -2.43 14.57
CA VAL A 15 8.90 -3.42 13.52
C VAL A 15 9.08 -2.84 12.14
N GLY A 16 8.83 -1.53 11.97
CA GLY A 16 8.88 -0.86 10.67
C GLY A 16 7.59 -1.00 9.87
N LEU A 17 7.70 -0.62 8.60
CA LEU A 17 6.59 -0.53 7.64
C LEU A 17 6.99 -1.29 6.36
N GLY A 18 6.71 -0.74 5.18
CA GLY A 18 7.04 -1.35 3.89
C GLY A 18 6.86 -0.36 2.75
N ILE A 19 6.92 -0.84 1.51
CA ILE A 19 7.05 0.01 0.32
C ILE A 19 5.86 0.95 0.07
N ALA A 20 4.68 0.69 0.63
CA ALA A 20 3.56 1.63 0.54
C ALA A 20 3.92 3.00 1.17
N HIS A 21 4.65 3.01 2.28
CA HIS A 21 5.15 4.24 2.89
C HIS A 21 6.32 4.82 2.11
N SER A 22 7.28 3.98 1.69
CA SER A 22 8.41 4.41 0.87
C SER A 22 7.95 5.20 -0.36
N MET A 23 7.01 4.62 -1.11
CA MET A 23 6.45 5.26 -2.31
C MET A 23 5.65 6.51 -1.96
N ALA A 24 4.92 6.52 -0.84
CA ALA A 24 4.18 7.69 -0.40
C ALA A 24 5.09 8.86 0.02
N HIS A 25 6.22 8.60 0.68
CA HIS A 25 7.22 9.63 1.00
C HIS A 25 7.73 10.30 -0.27
N THR A 26 8.03 9.51 -1.30
CA THR A 26 8.52 10.04 -2.57
C THR A 26 7.49 10.91 -3.28
N LEU A 27 6.21 10.50 -3.32
CA LEU A 27 5.14 11.34 -3.88
C LEU A 27 4.94 12.63 -3.09
N GLY A 28 5.11 12.59 -1.76
CA GLY A 28 5.10 13.77 -0.91
C GLY A 28 6.27 14.71 -1.21
N ALA A 29 7.47 14.17 -1.38
CA ALA A 29 8.68 14.97 -1.65
C ALA A 29 8.67 15.65 -3.03
N VAL A 30 8.17 14.97 -4.06
CA VAL A 30 8.23 15.46 -5.45
C VAL A 30 7.00 16.29 -5.83
N TYR A 31 5.81 15.91 -5.36
CA TYR A 31 4.54 16.52 -5.79
C TYR A 31 3.75 17.19 -4.67
N ASP A 32 4.33 17.32 -3.47
CA ASP A 32 3.64 17.84 -2.27
C ASP A 32 2.32 17.10 -1.99
N THR A 33 2.26 15.81 -2.32
CA THR A 33 1.08 14.99 -2.11
C THR A 33 0.85 14.81 -0.61
N PRO A 34 -0.34 15.11 -0.05
CA PRO A 34 -0.61 14.89 1.37
C PRO A 34 -0.34 13.44 1.76
N HIS A 35 0.47 13.23 2.81
CA HIS A 35 0.99 11.90 3.17
C HIS A 35 -0.10 10.83 3.30
N GLY A 36 -1.19 11.12 4.02
CA GLY A 36 -2.30 10.18 4.17
C GLY A 36 -2.98 9.80 2.85
N VAL A 37 -3.06 10.74 1.90
CA VAL A 37 -3.62 10.51 0.56
C VAL A 37 -2.67 9.64 -0.26
N ALA A 38 -1.36 9.93 -0.26
CA ALA A 38 -0.34 9.13 -0.93
C ALA A 38 -0.31 7.68 -0.41
N CYS A 39 -0.33 7.50 0.91
CA CYS A 39 -0.42 6.17 1.52
C CYS A 39 -1.70 5.42 1.10
N ALA A 40 -2.86 6.10 1.11
CA ALA A 40 -4.13 5.48 0.76
C ALA A 40 -4.24 5.09 -0.73
N MET A 41 -3.62 5.86 -1.63
CA MET A 41 -3.50 5.53 -3.05
C MET A 41 -2.62 4.30 -3.29
N MET A 42 -1.47 4.25 -2.64
CA MET A 42 -0.49 3.17 -2.84
C MET A 42 -0.90 1.86 -2.17
N LEU A 43 -1.56 1.91 -1.02
CA LEU A 43 -1.83 0.76 -0.17
C LEU A 43 -2.47 -0.45 -0.89
N PRO A 44 -3.61 -0.33 -1.60
CA PRO A 44 -4.21 -1.50 -2.25
C PRO A 44 -3.32 -2.09 -3.36
N ASN A 45 -2.55 -1.25 -4.06
CA ASN A 45 -1.63 -1.70 -5.12
C ASN A 45 -0.43 -2.47 -4.53
N VAL A 46 0.12 -1.99 -3.43
CA VAL A 46 1.23 -2.66 -2.72
C VAL A 46 0.76 -3.92 -2.01
N MET A 47 -0.46 -3.93 -1.45
CA MET A 47 -1.05 -5.15 -0.88
C MET A 47 -1.17 -6.25 -1.92
N GLU A 48 -1.63 -5.92 -3.13
CA GLU A 48 -1.71 -6.86 -4.25
C GLU A 48 -0.32 -7.41 -4.62
N PHE A 49 0.70 -6.55 -4.72
CA PHE A 49 2.08 -6.96 -5.00
C PHE A 49 2.65 -7.91 -3.95
N ASN A 50 2.37 -7.65 -2.66
CA ASN A 50 2.88 -8.42 -1.52
C ASN A 50 2.05 -9.67 -1.20
N ALA A 51 0.91 -9.89 -1.87
CA ALA A 51 -0.09 -10.87 -1.44
C ALA A 51 0.49 -12.29 -1.26
N ASP A 52 1.39 -12.71 -2.14
CA ASP A 52 1.99 -14.05 -2.15
C ASP A 52 3.03 -14.32 -1.05
N THR A 53 3.59 -13.29 -0.40
CA THR A 53 4.61 -13.45 0.65
C THR A 53 4.09 -13.19 2.08
N THR A 54 2.77 -13.21 2.27
CA THR A 54 2.15 -12.79 3.55
C THR A 54 1.59 -13.93 4.40
N GLY A 55 1.70 -15.19 3.93
CA GLY A 55 1.04 -16.33 4.57
C GLY A 55 -0.47 -16.10 4.66
N ASP A 56 -1.03 -16.30 5.86
CA ASP A 56 -2.47 -16.13 6.16
C ASP A 56 -2.83 -14.74 6.71
N LYS A 57 -1.90 -13.78 6.71
CA LYS A 57 -2.14 -12.45 7.31
C LYS A 57 -3.27 -11.69 6.61
N PHE A 58 -3.49 -11.90 5.31
CA PHE A 58 -4.56 -11.23 4.57
C PHE A 58 -5.95 -11.75 4.96
N ALA A 59 -6.09 -13.00 5.42
CA ALA A 59 -7.35 -13.48 5.99
C ALA A 59 -7.73 -12.67 7.25
N ASN A 60 -6.75 -12.33 8.09
CA ASN A 60 -6.98 -11.50 9.27
C ASN A 60 -7.38 -10.06 8.90
N ILE A 61 -6.76 -9.50 7.84
CA ILE A 61 -7.13 -8.18 7.32
C ILE A 61 -8.57 -8.21 6.79
N ALA A 62 -8.92 -9.18 5.94
CA ALA A 62 -10.26 -9.34 5.40
C ALA A 62 -11.32 -9.44 6.51
N ARG A 63 -11.07 -10.27 7.54
CA ARG A 63 -11.95 -10.42 8.70
C ARG A 63 -12.12 -9.11 9.47
N ALA A 64 -11.03 -8.39 9.74
CA ALA A 64 -11.07 -7.11 10.43
C ALA A 64 -11.78 -6.00 9.63
N MET A 65 -11.76 -6.12 8.30
CA MET A 65 -12.46 -5.25 7.36
C MET A 65 -13.95 -5.60 7.18
N GLY A 66 -14.44 -6.66 7.82
CA GLY A 66 -15.85 -7.07 7.75
C GLY A 66 -16.20 -7.94 6.55
N VAL A 67 -15.22 -8.56 5.88
CA VAL A 67 -15.48 -9.57 4.85
C VAL A 67 -16.06 -10.82 5.52
N GLU A 68 -17.20 -11.29 5.03
CA GLU A 68 -17.88 -12.49 5.53
C GLU A 68 -17.35 -13.76 4.84
N GLY A 69 -17.42 -14.92 5.52
CA GLY A 69 -17.05 -16.22 4.94
C GLY A 69 -15.56 -16.43 4.68
N VAL A 70 -14.67 -15.63 5.29
CA VAL A 70 -13.21 -15.70 5.05
C VAL A 70 -12.62 -17.08 5.33
N ASP A 71 -13.15 -17.80 6.33
CA ASP A 71 -12.61 -19.11 6.72
C ASP A 71 -12.95 -20.22 5.71
N ASP A 72 -13.93 -19.99 4.83
CA ASP A 72 -14.31 -20.89 3.73
C ASP A 72 -13.61 -20.53 2.40
N MET A 73 -12.89 -19.40 2.36
CA MET A 73 -12.18 -18.94 1.16
C MET A 73 -10.85 -19.67 0.98
N SER A 74 -10.49 -19.93 -0.28
CA SER A 74 -9.12 -20.26 -0.65
C SER A 74 -8.16 -19.11 -0.34
N VAL A 75 -6.86 -19.43 -0.36
CA VAL A 75 -5.78 -18.46 -0.13
C VAL A 75 -5.85 -17.27 -1.09
N GLU A 76 -6.13 -17.54 -2.37
CA GLU A 76 -6.23 -16.50 -3.39
C GLU A 76 -7.48 -15.61 -3.18
N GLU A 77 -8.59 -16.22 -2.77
CA GLU A 77 -9.85 -15.52 -2.54
C GLU A 77 -9.76 -14.55 -1.36
N TYR A 78 -9.26 -14.98 -0.20
CA TYR A 78 -9.16 -14.06 0.94
C TYR A 78 -8.14 -12.94 0.69
N ARG A 79 -7.08 -13.21 -0.09
CA ARG A 79 -6.08 -12.20 -0.45
C ARG A 79 -6.72 -11.11 -1.30
N LYS A 80 -7.44 -11.53 -2.33
CA LYS A 80 -8.20 -10.62 -3.20
C LYS A 80 -9.26 -9.85 -2.40
N ALA A 81 -10.00 -10.52 -1.53
CA ALA A 81 -11.04 -9.89 -0.72
C ALA A 81 -10.48 -8.81 0.22
N ALA A 82 -9.30 -9.02 0.83
CA ALA A 82 -8.62 -8.02 1.64
C ALA A 82 -8.23 -6.78 0.83
N VAL A 83 -7.63 -6.98 -0.37
CA VAL A 83 -7.25 -5.88 -1.28
C VAL A 83 -8.48 -5.10 -1.73
N ASP A 84 -9.54 -5.80 -2.13
CA ASP A 84 -10.78 -5.20 -2.60
C ASP A 84 -11.48 -4.41 -1.50
N ALA A 85 -11.50 -4.91 -0.26
CA ALA A 85 -12.08 -4.20 0.88
C ALA A 85 -11.34 -2.89 1.18
N VAL A 86 -10.00 -2.90 1.15
CA VAL A 86 -9.20 -1.68 1.34
C VAL A 86 -9.40 -0.70 0.17
N ARG A 87 -9.39 -1.21 -1.07
CA ARG A 87 -9.64 -0.39 -2.26
C ARG A 87 -11.03 0.26 -2.23
N LYS A 88 -12.06 -0.50 -1.83
CA LYS A 88 -13.41 -0.02 -1.66
C LYS A 88 -13.47 1.08 -0.59
N LEU A 89 -12.84 0.87 0.57
CA LEU A 89 -12.81 1.88 1.63
C LEU A 89 -12.17 3.19 1.14
N SER A 90 -11.05 3.13 0.40
CA SER A 90 -10.43 4.31 -0.19
C SER A 90 -11.41 5.07 -1.09
N VAL A 91 -12.16 4.39 -1.94
CA VAL A 91 -13.19 5.00 -2.80
C VAL A 91 -14.34 5.58 -1.98
N ASP A 92 -14.85 4.83 -0.99
CA ASP A 92 -15.98 5.24 -0.15
C ASP A 92 -15.70 6.55 0.61
N VAL A 93 -14.43 6.81 0.98
CA VAL A 93 -14.01 8.03 1.69
C VAL A 93 -13.40 9.10 0.78
N GLY A 94 -13.48 8.93 -0.54
CA GLY A 94 -13.11 9.95 -1.52
C GLY A 94 -11.61 10.09 -1.77
N ILE A 95 -10.81 9.04 -1.54
CA ILE A 95 -9.40 9.03 -1.95
C ILE A 95 -9.33 8.96 -3.49
N PRO A 96 -8.58 9.84 -4.15
CA PRO A 96 -8.38 9.77 -5.59
C PRO A 96 -7.65 8.46 -5.96
N THR A 97 -7.97 7.86 -7.11
CA THR A 97 -7.29 6.65 -7.59
C THR A 97 -6.11 6.94 -8.51
N VAL A 98 -5.98 8.20 -8.93
CA VAL A 98 -4.92 8.69 -9.82
C VAL A 98 -4.29 9.93 -9.24
N LEU A 99 -2.99 10.11 -9.49
CA LEU A 99 -2.26 11.32 -9.18
C LEU A 99 -1.96 12.06 -10.49
N GLU A 100 -2.77 13.08 -10.82
CA GLU A 100 -2.67 13.84 -12.08
C GLU A 100 -1.29 14.49 -12.31
N ALA A 101 -0.57 14.78 -11.23
CA ALA A 101 0.76 15.40 -11.29
C ALA A 101 1.88 14.39 -11.64
N LEU A 102 1.62 13.08 -11.50
CA LEU A 102 2.61 12.03 -11.73
C LEU A 102 2.93 11.92 -13.22
N LYS A 103 4.22 11.88 -13.54
CA LYS A 103 4.69 11.80 -14.94
C LYS A 103 5.59 10.59 -15.15
N GLU A 104 5.55 10.07 -16.38
CA GLU A 104 6.40 8.96 -16.80
C GLU A 104 7.90 9.30 -16.67
N GLU A 105 8.28 10.55 -16.96
CA GLU A 105 9.67 11.04 -16.89
C GLU A 105 10.26 11.04 -15.47
N ASP A 106 9.41 11.08 -14.44
CA ASP A 106 9.83 11.12 -13.05
C ASP A 106 10.04 9.71 -12.47
N LEU A 107 9.52 8.66 -13.13
CA LEU A 107 9.44 7.30 -12.57
C LEU A 107 10.79 6.69 -12.18
N ASP A 108 11.84 6.99 -12.94
CA ASP A 108 13.20 6.51 -12.62
C ASP A 108 13.66 7.07 -11.27
N PHE A 109 13.57 8.39 -11.10
CA PHE A 109 13.91 9.05 -9.85
C PHE A 109 13.01 8.59 -8.70
N LEU A 110 11.71 8.48 -8.95
CA LEU A 110 10.75 8.06 -7.94
C LEU A 110 11.04 6.63 -7.44
N ALA A 111 11.34 5.70 -8.36
CA ALA A 111 11.67 4.33 -8.03
C ALA A 111 12.97 4.21 -7.24
N GLU A 112 14.03 4.91 -7.66
CA GLU A 112 15.31 4.93 -6.93
C GLU A 112 15.14 5.52 -5.52
N SER A 113 14.40 6.62 -5.40
CA SER A 113 14.14 7.26 -4.10
C SER A 113 13.32 6.36 -3.18
N ALA A 114 12.26 5.72 -3.69
CA ALA A 114 11.46 4.78 -2.89
C ALA A 114 12.28 3.54 -2.49
N ALA A 115 13.12 3.00 -3.38
CA ALA A 115 13.99 1.86 -3.06
C ALA A 115 15.01 2.20 -1.96
N ALA A 116 15.49 3.45 -1.89
CA ALA A 116 16.43 3.93 -0.89
C ALA A 116 15.76 4.37 0.44
N ASP A 117 14.43 4.43 0.50
CA ASP A 117 13.70 4.85 1.70
C ASP A 117 13.85 3.85 2.87
N ALA A 118 13.89 4.38 4.09
CA ALA A 118 14.10 3.58 5.31
C ALA A 118 12.98 2.56 5.59
N CYS A 119 11.78 2.71 4.99
CA CYS A 119 10.68 1.75 5.16
C CYS A 119 10.83 0.51 4.26
N THR A 120 11.61 0.61 3.17
CA THR A 120 11.74 -0.46 2.16
C THR A 120 12.26 -1.78 2.71
N PRO A 121 13.29 -1.81 3.58
CA PRO A 121 13.79 -3.06 4.18
C PRO A 121 12.74 -3.84 4.99
N GLY A 122 11.64 -3.19 5.42
CA GLY A 122 10.56 -3.84 6.16
C GLY A 122 9.54 -4.58 5.27
N ASN A 123 9.61 -4.42 3.95
CA ASN A 123 8.63 -5.02 3.05
C ASN A 123 8.80 -6.56 2.96
N PRO A 124 7.71 -7.35 2.99
CA PRO A 124 7.80 -8.81 2.99
C PRO A 124 8.23 -9.42 1.64
N LYS A 125 8.37 -8.60 0.60
CA LYS A 125 8.76 -8.99 -0.75
C LYS A 125 9.81 -8.01 -1.26
N GLU A 126 10.94 -8.51 -1.74
CA GLU A 126 11.91 -7.65 -2.41
C GLU A 126 11.26 -7.07 -3.68
N ALA A 127 11.44 -5.76 -3.88
CA ALA A 127 10.93 -5.03 -5.03
C ALA A 127 12.11 -4.52 -5.87
N SER A 128 12.10 -4.85 -7.16
CA SER A 128 13.02 -4.27 -8.14
C SER A 128 12.63 -2.83 -8.48
N LEU A 129 13.54 -2.07 -9.11
CA LEU A 129 13.20 -0.74 -9.62
C LEU A 129 12.02 -0.77 -10.60
N GLU A 130 11.91 -1.80 -11.44
CA GLU A 130 10.78 -1.95 -12.35
C GLU A 130 9.46 -2.26 -11.64
N ASP A 131 9.49 -2.95 -10.49
CA ASP A 131 8.31 -3.15 -9.66
C ASP A 131 7.80 -1.80 -9.10
N TYR A 132 8.70 -0.96 -8.59
CA TYR A 132 8.34 0.39 -8.13
C TYR A 132 7.72 1.23 -9.25
N LYS A 133 8.34 1.25 -10.44
CA LYS A 133 7.78 1.99 -11.60
C LYS A 133 6.41 1.44 -11.99
N THR A 134 6.25 0.12 -12.04
CA THR A 134 4.96 -0.53 -12.33
C THR A 134 3.90 -0.14 -11.30
N LEU A 135 4.25 -0.09 -10.02
CA LEU A 135 3.35 0.33 -8.96
C LEU A 135 2.99 1.82 -9.04
N PHE A 136 3.93 2.72 -9.37
CA PHE A 136 3.62 4.14 -9.62
C PHE A 136 2.71 4.33 -10.84
N ARG A 137 2.95 3.59 -11.93
CA ARG A 137 2.09 3.62 -13.12
C ARG A 137 0.64 3.26 -12.82
N LYS A 138 0.34 2.47 -11.78
CA LYS A 138 -1.04 2.20 -11.35
C LYS A 138 -1.78 3.45 -10.83
N LEU A 139 -1.08 4.54 -10.53
CA LEU A 139 -1.67 5.84 -10.19
C LEU A 139 -1.75 6.81 -11.37
N MET A 140 -1.31 6.40 -12.56
CA MET A 140 -1.43 7.19 -13.78
C MET A 140 -2.75 6.87 -14.49
N LYS A 141 -3.17 7.75 -15.40
CA LYS A 141 -4.35 7.56 -16.24
C LYS A 141 -4.10 6.59 -17.39
#